data_AF-A0A3C1T5R4-F1
#
_entry.id   AF-A0A3C1T5R4-F1
#
_cell.length_a   1.000
_cell.length_b   1.000
_cell.length_c   1.000
_cell.angle_alpha   90.00
_cell.angle_beta   90.00
_cell.angle_gamma   90.00
#
_symmetry.space_group_name_H-M   'P 1'
#
loop_
_entity.id
_entity.type
_entity.pdbx_description
1 polymer ?
#
loop_
_entity_poly.entity_id
_entity_poly.type
_entity_poly.pdbx_seq_one_letter_code
_entity_poly.pdbx_strand_id
1 'polypeptide(L)'
;MKFLLSILLLFPAAAFSQNADFIILKKKDRTLQTYYSGSHISFTAKSGSYLNDVLINGIKDDTLYLQEFITRYALTTFGAYIIDTIGSYHYKYHYNNILAIGRKAKTNFNNRGSGAALLGGGIVLTVASGVVYLADRSKFSAPLLLASAGLGTLGYFWAKGKKNGGAMVIGKKYQLVYMNMSNTKTE
;
A
#
# COMPACT_ATOMS: atom_id res chain seq x y z
N MET A 1 -17.32 9.66 -55.35
CA MET A 1 -16.98 9.63 -53.91
C MET A 1 -17.74 8.58 -53.10
N LYS A 2 -19.04 8.30 -53.35
CA LYS A 2 -19.83 7.31 -52.58
C LYS A 2 -19.30 5.86 -52.66
N PHE A 3 -18.74 5.43 -53.78
CA PHE A 3 -18.20 4.07 -53.96
C PHE A 3 -16.88 3.80 -53.23
N LEU A 4 -16.10 4.84 -52.89
CA LEU A 4 -14.79 4.68 -52.25
C LEU A 4 -14.91 4.35 -50.75
N LEU A 5 -15.99 4.81 -50.10
CA LEU A 5 -16.26 4.55 -48.69
C LEU A 5 -16.61 3.07 -48.43
N SER A 6 -17.31 2.43 -49.36
CA SER A 6 -17.68 1.01 -49.26
C SER A 6 -16.48 0.07 -49.40
N ILE A 7 -15.47 0.44 -50.17
CA ILE A 7 -14.24 -0.34 -50.35
C ILE A 7 -13.34 -0.27 -49.10
N LEU A 8 -13.31 0.89 -48.42
CA LEU A 8 -12.49 1.07 -47.22
C LEU A 8 -13.01 0.25 -46.01
N LEU A 9 -14.32 -0.02 -45.96
CA LEU A 9 -14.95 -0.84 -44.92
C LEU A 9 -14.74 -2.35 -45.10
N LEU A 10 -14.21 -2.79 -46.25
CA LEU A 10 -13.93 -4.20 -46.56
C LEU A 10 -12.51 -4.64 -46.20
N PHE A 11 -11.67 -3.75 -45.67
CA PHE A 11 -10.40 -4.14 -45.07
C PHE A 11 -10.63 -4.46 -43.59
N PRO A 12 -10.72 -5.75 -43.20
CA PRO A 12 -10.66 -6.09 -41.78
C PRO A 12 -9.29 -5.64 -41.29
N ALA A 13 -9.27 -4.58 -40.47
CA ALA A 13 -8.11 -4.23 -39.69
C ALA A 13 -7.84 -5.44 -38.79
N ALA A 14 -6.80 -6.22 -39.10
CA ALA A 14 -6.33 -7.27 -38.23
C ALA A 14 -5.87 -6.62 -36.92
N ALA A 15 -6.77 -6.57 -35.95
CA ALA A 15 -6.46 -6.13 -34.60
C ALA A 15 -5.64 -7.24 -33.94
N PHE A 16 -4.32 -7.15 -34.05
CA PHE A 16 -3.43 -7.98 -33.28
C PHE A 16 -3.57 -7.60 -31.81
N SER A 17 -4.37 -8.36 -31.06
CA SER A 17 -4.36 -8.32 -29.61
C SER A 17 -2.99 -8.82 -29.16
N GLN A 18 -2.11 -7.91 -28.76
CA GLN A 18 -0.82 -8.28 -28.20
C GLN A 18 -1.06 -8.89 -26.83
N ASN A 19 -0.76 -10.18 -26.70
CA ASN A 19 -0.72 -10.86 -25.43
C ASN A 19 0.39 -10.22 -24.58
N ALA A 20 0.01 -9.37 -23.63
CA ALA A 20 0.94 -8.69 -22.75
C ALA A 20 1.21 -9.52 -21.49
N ASP A 21 2.47 -9.63 -21.10
CA ASP A 21 2.85 -10.25 -19.84
C ASP A 21 2.33 -9.44 -18.66
N PHE A 22 2.06 -10.11 -17.54
CA PHE A 22 1.51 -9.48 -16.35
C PHE A 22 2.01 -10.13 -15.07
N ILE A 23 1.81 -9.45 -13.93
CA ILE A 23 2.20 -9.95 -12.61
C ILE A 23 0.96 -10.05 -11.73
N ILE A 24 0.82 -11.18 -11.04
CA ILE A 24 -0.27 -11.43 -10.11
C ILE A 24 0.25 -11.34 -8.68
N LEU A 25 -0.37 -10.50 -7.86
CA LEU A 25 -0.27 -10.58 -6.41
C LEU A 25 -1.26 -11.60 -5.88
N LYS A 26 -0.73 -12.69 -5.32
CA LYS A 26 -1.51 -13.75 -4.67
C LYS A 26 -1.35 -13.70 -3.16
N LYS A 27 -2.39 -14.11 -2.45
CA LYS A 27 -2.38 -14.43 -1.03
C LYS A 27 -2.75 -15.90 -0.88
N LYS A 28 -1.75 -16.76 -0.71
CA LYS A 28 -1.90 -18.21 -0.90
C LYS A 28 -2.52 -18.47 -2.30
N ASP A 29 -3.63 -19.20 -2.36
CA ASP A 29 -4.28 -19.59 -3.62
C ASP A 29 -5.23 -18.53 -4.20
N ARG A 30 -5.40 -17.39 -3.52
CA ARG A 30 -6.29 -16.32 -3.96
C ARG A 30 -5.53 -15.18 -4.62
N THR A 31 -5.90 -14.84 -5.85
CA THR A 31 -5.47 -13.59 -6.51
C THR A 31 -6.09 -12.39 -5.80
N LEU A 32 -5.23 -11.45 -5.39
CA LEU A 32 -5.63 -10.18 -4.81
C LEU A 32 -5.67 -9.07 -5.85
N GLN A 33 -4.64 -9.00 -6.70
CA GLN A 33 -4.48 -7.96 -7.68
C GLN A 33 -3.65 -8.46 -8.86
N THR A 34 -3.94 -7.95 -10.04
CA THR A 34 -3.17 -8.20 -11.26
C THR A 34 -2.64 -6.87 -11.77
N TYR A 35 -1.35 -6.84 -12.12
CA TYR A 35 -0.65 -5.67 -12.64
C TYR A 35 -0.28 -5.91 -14.10
N TYR A 36 -0.67 -4.97 -14.94
CA TYR A 36 -0.43 -4.97 -16.39
C TYR A 36 0.27 -3.68 -16.81
N SER A 37 0.85 -3.66 -18.01
CA SER A 37 1.40 -2.43 -18.61
C SER A 37 0.30 -1.35 -18.70
N GLY A 38 0.58 -0.16 -18.19
CA GLY A 38 -0.37 0.95 -18.03
C GLY A 38 -0.98 1.06 -16.63
N SER A 39 -0.81 0.05 -15.77
CA SER A 39 -1.29 0.14 -14.38
C SER A 39 -0.25 0.77 -13.44
N HIS A 40 -0.71 1.29 -12.30
CA HIS A 40 0.17 1.83 -11.25
C HIS A 40 0.43 0.82 -10.14
N ILE A 41 1.63 0.87 -9.57
CA ILE A 41 2.04 0.03 -8.46
C ILE A 41 2.79 0.84 -7.41
N SER A 42 2.52 0.54 -6.14
CA SER A 42 3.28 1.06 -5.01
C SER A 42 3.95 -0.09 -4.29
N PHE A 43 5.27 -0.04 -4.10
CA PHE A 43 5.98 -1.13 -3.45
C PHE A 43 7.26 -0.68 -2.75
N THR A 44 7.67 -1.51 -1.79
CA THR A 44 8.96 -1.40 -1.13
C THR A 44 9.92 -2.40 -1.76
N ALA A 45 11.06 -1.93 -2.28
CA ALA A 45 12.12 -2.77 -2.82
C ALA A 45 12.90 -3.49 -1.70
N LYS A 46 13.62 -4.56 -2.05
CA LYS A 46 14.54 -5.25 -1.12
C LYS A 46 15.65 -4.34 -0.60
N SER A 47 16.06 -3.32 -1.35
CA SER A 47 16.98 -2.27 -0.89
C SER A 47 16.39 -1.38 0.23
N GLY A 48 15.08 -1.43 0.45
CA GLY A 48 14.36 -0.61 1.42
C GLY A 48 13.83 0.71 0.86
N SER A 49 14.08 1.03 -0.42
CA SER A 49 13.46 2.15 -1.13
C SER A 49 11.97 1.90 -1.32
N TYR A 50 11.16 2.94 -1.15
CA TYR A 50 9.72 2.88 -1.41
C TYR A 50 9.40 3.69 -2.66
N LEU A 51 8.82 3.01 -3.65
CA LEU A 51 8.31 3.64 -4.87
C LEU A 51 6.81 3.79 -4.72
N ASN A 52 6.35 5.04 -4.84
CA ASN A 52 4.96 5.40 -4.63
C ASN A 52 4.27 5.66 -5.96
N ASP A 53 3.20 4.92 -6.21
CA ASP A 53 2.29 5.12 -7.34
C ASP A 53 2.99 5.22 -8.71
N VAL A 54 4.01 4.39 -8.94
CA VAL A 54 4.78 4.39 -10.18
C VAL A 54 4.01 3.67 -11.29
N LEU A 55 4.07 4.21 -12.50
CA LEU A 55 3.45 3.65 -13.69
C LEU A 55 4.27 2.46 -14.18
N ILE A 56 3.61 1.36 -14.56
CA ILE A 56 4.22 0.22 -15.21
C ILE A 56 4.17 0.46 -16.72
N ASN A 57 5.27 0.84 -17.34
CA ASN A 57 5.34 1.03 -18.79
C ASN A 57 5.35 -0.31 -19.54
N GLY A 58 5.90 -1.35 -18.93
CA GLY A 58 6.02 -2.67 -19.52
C GLY A 58 6.34 -3.73 -18.49
N ILE A 59 5.98 -4.98 -18.79
CA ILE A 59 6.41 -6.16 -18.06
C ILE A 59 6.92 -7.14 -19.11
N LYS A 60 8.17 -7.60 -18.97
CA LYS A 60 8.79 -8.55 -19.89
C LYS A 60 9.97 -9.23 -19.20
N ASP A 61 10.15 -10.53 -19.44
CA ASP A 61 11.30 -11.31 -18.95
C ASP A 61 11.52 -11.10 -17.44
N ASP A 62 10.46 -11.31 -16.65
CA ASP A 62 10.43 -11.12 -15.19
C ASP A 62 10.75 -9.69 -14.68
N THR A 63 10.83 -8.73 -15.59
CA THR A 63 11.25 -7.35 -15.30
C THR A 63 10.09 -6.38 -15.52
N LEU A 64 9.85 -5.53 -14.51
CA LEU A 64 8.97 -4.38 -14.60
C LEU A 64 9.77 -3.17 -15.07
N TYR A 65 9.26 -2.52 -16.10
CA TYR A 65 9.72 -1.22 -16.58
C TYR A 65 8.80 -0.18 -15.98
N LEU A 66 9.34 0.65 -15.09
CA LEU A 66 8.57 1.57 -14.26
C LEU A 66 8.90 3.02 -14.60
N GLN A 67 7.93 3.90 -14.39
CA GLN A 67 8.07 5.34 -14.53
C GLN A 67 7.50 6.04 -13.31
N GLU A 68 8.34 6.83 -12.63
CA GLU A 68 7.92 7.71 -11.53
C GLU A 68 7.83 9.13 -12.05
N PHE A 69 6.70 9.79 -11.78
CA PHE A 69 6.48 11.18 -12.17
C PHE A 69 6.82 12.11 -11.00
N ILE A 70 7.67 13.10 -11.26
CA ILE A 70 7.93 14.17 -10.32
C ILE A 70 6.90 15.26 -10.58
N THR A 71 5.98 15.44 -9.64
CA THR A 71 4.90 16.42 -9.75
C THR A 71 5.12 17.60 -8.82
N ARG A 72 4.63 18.78 -9.22
CA ARG A 72 4.54 19.98 -8.41
C ARG A 72 3.17 20.61 -8.55
N TYR A 73 2.78 21.43 -7.58
CA TYR A 73 1.64 22.30 -7.75
C TYR A 73 2.08 23.57 -8.49
N ALA A 74 1.44 23.87 -9.61
CA ALA A 74 1.62 25.09 -10.38
C ALA A 74 0.38 25.98 -10.27
N LEU A 75 0.58 27.28 -10.12
CA LEU A 75 -0.52 28.24 -10.08
C LEU A 75 -0.99 28.53 -11.50
N THR A 76 -2.30 28.45 -11.72
CA THR A 76 -2.94 28.87 -12.97
C THR A 76 -3.15 30.37 -13.00
N THR A 77 -3.40 30.92 -14.20
CA THR A 77 -3.75 32.34 -14.40
C THR A 77 -5.00 32.78 -13.63
N PHE A 78 -5.89 31.84 -13.26
CA PHE A 78 -7.08 32.09 -12.46
C PHE A 78 -6.86 31.94 -10.94
N GLY A 79 -5.62 31.73 -10.49
CA GLY A 79 -5.30 31.58 -9.07
C GLY A 79 -5.60 30.20 -8.47
N ALA A 80 -6.05 29.23 -9.27
CA ALA A 80 -6.21 27.84 -8.86
C ALA A 80 -4.90 27.05 -9.02
N TYR A 81 -4.71 25.98 -8.24
CA TYR A 81 -3.56 25.09 -8.37
C TYR A 81 -3.87 23.89 -9.26
N ILE A 82 -2.95 23.57 -10.17
CA ILE A 82 -2.96 22.32 -10.95
C ILE A 82 -1.71 21.49 -10.61
N ILE A 83 -1.82 20.18 -10.77
CA ILE A 83 -0.67 19.28 -10.65
C ILE A 83 0.03 19.26 -12.01
N ASP A 84 1.30 19.68 -12.01
CA ASP A 84 2.16 19.73 -13.18
C ASP A 84 3.32 18.74 -13.02
N THR A 85 3.65 18.00 -14.08
CA THR A 85 4.74 17.02 -14.09
C THR A 85 6.01 17.68 -14.60
N ILE A 86 6.99 17.89 -13.72
CA ILE A 86 8.26 18.53 -14.09
C ILE A 86 9.29 17.56 -14.68
N GLY A 87 9.09 16.26 -14.50
CA GLY A 87 9.97 15.25 -15.03
C GLY A 87 9.53 13.85 -14.67
N SER A 88 10.28 12.86 -15.16
CA SER A 88 10.05 11.47 -14.81
C SER A 88 11.34 10.67 -14.80
N TYR A 89 11.43 9.71 -13.88
CA TYR A 89 12.50 8.73 -13.84
C TYR A 89 12.01 7.38 -14.32
N HIS A 90 12.87 6.67 -15.05
CA HIS A 90 12.59 5.33 -15.53
C HIS A 90 13.45 4.31 -14.77
N TYR A 91 12.81 3.26 -14.28
CA TYR A 91 13.46 2.19 -13.52
C TYR A 91 13.20 0.84 -14.16
N LYS A 92 14.14 -0.08 -13.95
CA LYS A 92 13.95 -1.50 -14.25
C LYS A 92 14.04 -2.27 -12.95
N TYR A 93 12.99 -3.01 -12.62
CA TYR A 93 12.93 -3.84 -11.41
C TYR A 93 12.54 -5.26 -11.77
N HIS A 94 13.39 -6.22 -11.46
CA HIS A 94 12.97 -7.61 -11.45
C HIS A 94 11.89 -7.79 -10.37
N TYR A 95 10.79 -8.51 -10.66
CA TYR A 95 9.69 -8.70 -9.69
C TYR A 95 10.17 -9.35 -8.38
N ASN A 96 11.22 -10.17 -8.43
CA ASN A 96 11.86 -10.78 -7.26
C ASN A 96 12.56 -9.77 -6.34
N ASN A 97 12.84 -8.55 -6.81
CA ASN A 97 13.41 -7.48 -6.00
C ASN A 97 12.36 -6.68 -5.22
N ILE A 98 11.07 -7.00 -5.39
CA ILE A 98 9.98 -6.41 -4.63
C ILE A 98 9.86 -7.13 -3.29
N LEU A 99 10.07 -6.40 -2.19
CA LEU A 99 9.97 -6.93 -0.83
C LEU A 99 8.53 -6.95 -0.33
N ALA A 100 7.77 -5.90 -0.61
CA ALA A 100 6.39 -5.78 -0.18
C ALA A 100 5.59 -4.88 -1.11
N ILE A 101 4.34 -5.21 -1.37
CA ILE A 101 3.40 -4.29 -2.02
C ILE A 101 2.86 -3.31 -0.97
N GLY A 102 2.90 -2.02 -1.29
CA GLY A 102 2.62 -0.91 -0.38
C GLY A 102 3.82 -0.49 0.47
N ARG A 103 3.61 0.55 1.28
CA ARG A 103 4.65 1.14 2.12
C ARG A 103 4.91 0.28 3.34
N LYS A 104 6.08 -0.37 3.40
CA LYS A 104 6.55 -1.02 4.62
C LYS A 104 6.79 0.08 5.66
N ALA A 105 5.99 0.10 6.72
CA ALA A 105 6.18 1.04 7.83
C ALA A 105 7.60 0.84 8.40
N LYS A 106 8.46 1.86 8.28
CA LYS A 106 9.76 1.96 8.98
C LYS A 106 9.57 2.46 10.43
N THR A 107 8.45 2.16 11.07
CA THR A 107 8.24 2.61 12.44
C THR A 107 8.83 1.58 13.38
N ASN A 108 10.00 1.87 13.97
CA ASN A 108 10.53 1.12 15.11
C ASN A 108 9.59 1.23 16.34
N PHE A 109 8.60 2.12 16.28
CA PHE A 109 7.62 2.33 17.31
C PHE A 109 6.49 1.29 17.22
N ASN A 110 6.39 0.43 18.24
CA ASN A 110 5.36 -0.58 18.36
C ASN A 110 4.06 0.03 18.89
N ASN A 111 3.27 0.66 18.01
CA ASN A 111 1.98 1.27 18.36
C ASN A 111 1.06 0.35 19.18
N ARG A 112 1.07 -0.96 18.89
CA ARG A 112 0.25 -1.92 19.62
C ARG A 112 0.81 -2.22 21.01
N GLY A 113 2.13 -2.32 21.13
CA GLY A 113 2.83 -2.47 22.41
C GLY A 113 2.63 -1.24 23.29
N SER A 114 2.74 -0.03 22.73
CA SER A 114 2.48 1.22 23.42
C SER A 114 1.00 1.34 23.85
N GLY A 115 0.06 0.99 22.98
CA GLY A 115 -1.36 0.93 23.33
C GLY A 115 -1.65 -0.10 24.43
N ALA A 116 -1.03 -1.28 24.37
CA ALA A 116 -1.17 -2.31 25.40
C ALA A 116 -0.55 -1.90 26.74
N ALA A 117 0.58 -1.20 26.72
CA ALA A 117 1.21 -0.64 27.92
C ALA A 117 0.33 0.45 28.56
N LEU A 118 -0.27 1.33 27.74
CA LEU A 118 -1.24 2.32 28.22
C LEU A 118 -2.49 1.64 28.81
N LEU A 119 -3.04 0.63 28.14
CA LEU A 119 -4.17 -0.13 28.67
C LEU A 119 -3.82 -0.77 30.02
N GLY A 120 -2.69 -1.48 30.09
CA GLY A 120 -2.22 -2.14 31.30
C GLY A 120 -2.00 -1.15 32.45
N GLY A 121 -1.29 -0.04 32.17
CA GLY A 121 -1.08 1.03 33.15
C GLY A 121 -2.39 1.65 33.64
N GLY A 122 -3.34 1.90 32.72
CA GLY A 122 -4.65 2.43 33.06
C GLY A 122 -5.47 1.49 33.94
N ILE A 123 -5.45 0.18 33.66
CA ILE A 123 -6.11 -0.83 34.49
C ILE A 123 -5.49 -0.87 35.90
N VAL A 124 -4.16 -0.96 35.99
CA VAL A 124 -3.46 -1.03 37.29
C VAL A 124 -3.77 0.20 38.13
N LEU A 125 -3.69 1.40 37.54
CA LEU A 125 -3.99 2.65 38.23
C LEU A 125 -5.45 2.75 38.65
N THR A 126 -6.38 2.25 37.84
CA THR A 126 -7.82 2.25 38.16
C THR A 126 -8.13 1.31 39.32
N VAL A 127 -7.56 0.10 39.31
CA VAL A 127 -7.71 -0.87 40.40
C VAL A 127 -7.08 -0.32 41.69
N ALA A 128 -5.86 0.23 41.62
CA ALA A 128 -5.21 0.84 42.77
C ALA A 128 -6.03 2.00 43.34
N SER A 129 -6.59 2.86 42.48
CA SER A 129 -7.48 3.96 42.90
C SER A 129 -8.77 3.44 43.55
N GLY A 130 -9.33 2.33 43.06
CA GLY A 130 -10.48 1.65 43.65
C GLY A 130 -10.18 1.04 45.02
N VAL A 131 -9.00 0.45 45.21
CA VAL A 131 -8.55 -0.06 46.51
C VAL A 131 -8.37 1.09 47.51
N VAL A 132 -7.74 2.21 47.10
CA VAL A 132 -7.60 3.40 47.95
C VAL A 132 -8.95 3.97 48.32
N TYR A 133 -9.93 4.00 47.41
CA TYR A 133 -11.29 4.44 47.71
C TYR A 133 -11.95 3.61 48.84
N LEU A 134 -11.72 2.29 48.85
CA LEU A 134 -12.29 1.38 49.84
C LEU A 134 -11.51 1.36 51.16
N ALA A 135 -10.18 1.48 51.11
CA ALA A 135 -9.30 1.33 52.28
C ALA A 135 -8.99 2.66 53.00
N ASP A 136 -8.85 3.77 52.27
CA ASP A 136 -8.49 5.08 52.81
C ASP A 136 -9.08 6.21 51.96
N ARG A 137 -10.34 6.53 52.25
CA ARG A 137 -11.13 7.51 51.50
C ARG A 137 -10.54 8.93 51.55
N SER A 138 -9.71 9.23 52.55
CA SER A 138 -9.06 10.54 52.70
C SER A 138 -7.96 10.80 51.66
N LYS A 139 -7.36 9.72 51.15
CA LYS A 139 -6.32 9.76 50.11
C LYS A 139 -6.86 9.48 48.71
N PHE A 140 -8.17 9.29 48.58
CA PHE A 140 -8.80 9.05 47.29
C PHE A 140 -8.81 10.32 46.42
N SER A 141 -8.49 10.14 45.13
CA SER A 141 -8.55 11.20 44.13
C SER A 141 -9.44 10.76 42.97
N ALA A 142 -10.64 11.35 42.88
CA ALA A 142 -11.53 11.15 41.74
C ALA A 142 -10.89 11.56 40.40
N PRO A 143 -10.13 12.67 40.31
CA PRO A 143 -9.38 12.99 39.10
C PRO A 143 -8.40 11.91 38.67
N LEU A 144 -7.71 11.26 39.62
CA LEU A 144 -6.75 10.18 39.31
C LEU A 144 -7.45 8.94 38.75
N LEU A 145 -8.58 8.56 39.34
CA LEU A 145 -9.39 7.44 38.86
C LEU A 145 -9.96 7.70 37.46
N LEU A 146 -10.43 8.92 37.20
CA LEU A 146 -10.93 9.31 35.88
C LEU A 146 -9.79 9.34 34.85
N ALA A 147 -8.62 9.87 35.23
CA ALA A 147 -7.43 9.87 34.38
C ALA A 147 -6.95 8.45 34.06
N SER A 148 -6.95 7.54 35.05
CA SER A 148 -6.54 6.15 34.84
C SER A 148 -7.51 5.38 33.95
N ALA A 149 -8.82 5.57 34.13
CA ALA A 149 -9.84 5.00 33.27
C ALA A 149 -9.74 5.55 31.83
N GLY A 150 -9.52 6.87 31.69
CA GLY A 150 -9.28 7.52 30.41
C GLY A 150 -8.03 6.97 29.71
N LEU A 151 -6.92 6.80 30.43
CA LEU A 151 -5.69 6.23 29.89
C LEU A 151 -5.88 4.78 29.45
N GLY A 152 -6.63 3.99 30.21
CA GLY A 152 -6.98 2.61 29.86
C GLY A 152 -7.81 2.53 28.57
N THR A 153 -8.83 3.37 28.44
CA THR A 153 -9.69 3.41 27.24
C THR A 153 -8.93 3.87 26.00
N LEU A 154 -8.08 4.90 26.11
CA LEU A 154 -7.20 5.34 25.03
C LEU A 154 -6.21 4.24 24.62
N GLY A 155 -5.61 3.56 25.60
CA GLY A 155 -4.74 2.41 25.38
C GLY A 155 -5.45 1.28 24.62
N TYR A 156 -6.69 0.96 24.99
CA TYR A 156 -7.51 -0.05 24.30
C TYR A 156 -7.73 0.31 22.82
N PHE A 157 -8.18 1.53 22.53
CA PHE A 157 -8.44 1.95 21.15
C PHE A 157 -7.15 2.03 20.32
N TRP A 158 -6.05 2.49 20.91
CA TRP A 158 -4.76 2.53 20.24
C TRP A 158 -4.21 1.11 19.97
N ALA A 159 -4.33 0.18 20.92
CA ALA A 159 -3.93 -1.21 20.75
C ALA A 159 -4.80 -1.96 19.72
N LYS A 160 -6.09 -1.61 19.65
CA LYS A 160 -7.07 -2.18 18.71
C LYS A 160 -6.98 -1.57 17.30
N GLY A 161 -6.34 -0.40 17.17
CA GLY A 161 -6.13 0.29 15.90
C GLY A 161 -5.49 -0.64 14.84
N LYS A 162 -5.90 -0.45 13.58
CA LYS A 162 -5.33 -1.21 12.45
C LYS A 162 -3.81 -0.99 12.41
N LYS A 163 -3.06 -2.04 12.02
CA LYS A 163 -1.62 -1.89 11.72
C LYS A 163 -1.45 -0.77 10.69
N ASN A 164 -0.85 0.34 11.09
CA ASN A 164 -0.44 1.39 10.15
C ASN A 164 0.46 0.76 9.09
N GLY A 165 0.06 0.86 7.82
CA GLY A 165 0.87 0.41 6.68
C GLY A 165 1.03 -1.11 6.60
N GLY A 166 -0.08 -1.83 6.42
CA GLY A 166 -0.10 -3.27 6.16
C GLY A 166 0.49 -3.63 4.80
N ALA A 167 1.76 -3.29 4.56
CA ALA A 167 2.49 -3.73 3.40
C ALA A 167 2.39 -5.25 3.27
N MET A 168 2.02 -5.71 2.08
CA MET A 168 1.89 -7.12 1.78
C MET A 168 3.29 -7.65 1.48
N VAL A 169 3.98 -8.07 2.53
CA VAL A 169 5.35 -8.60 2.45
C VAL A 169 5.35 -9.88 1.64
N ILE A 170 6.13 -9.88 0.55
CA ILE A 170 6.28 -11.00 -0.35
C ILE A 170 7.09 -12.10 0.33
N GLY A 171 6.59 -13.34 0.27
CA GLY A 171 7.12 -14.51 0.98
C GLY A 171 6.09 -15.64 1.02
N LYS A 172 5.98 -16.35 2.15
CA LYS A 172 5.07 -17.51 2.28
C LYS A 172 3.58 -17.16 2.16
N LYS A 173 3.17 -15.98 2.66
CA LYS A 173 1.75 -15.58 2.71
C LYS A 173 1.30 -14.85 1.45
N TYR A 174 2.14 -13.96 0.92
CA TYR A 174 1.87 -13.18 -0.27
C TYR A 174 2.95 -13.48 -1.31
N GLN A 175 2.57 -13.71 -2.55
CA GLN A 175 3.49 -14.06 -3.62
C GLN A 175 3.22 -13.17 -4.82
N LEU A 176 4.29 -12.76 -5.50
CA LEU A 176 4.21 -12.18 -6.83
C LEU A 176 4.54 -13.28 -7.82
N VAL A 177 3.68 -13.47 -8.82
CA VAL A 177 3.83 -14.48 -9.85
C VAL A 177 3.81 -13.79 -11.20
N TYR A 178 4.89 -13.96 -11.96
CA TYR A 178 4.96 -13.51 -13.35
C TYR A 178 4.19 -14.47 -14.25
N MET A 179 3.44 -13.91 -15.19
CA MET A 179 2.67 -14.65 -16.18
C MET A 179 3.19 -14.25 -17.57
N ASN A 180 3.87 -15.19 -18.22
CA ASN A 180 4.31 -15.05 -19.59
C ASN A 180 3.14 -15.39 -20.53
N MET A 181 2.76 -14.44 -21.38
CA MET A 181 1.70 -14.56 -22.37
C MET A 181 2.24 -14.59 -23.80
N SER A 182 3.57 -14.47 -23.98
CA SER A 182 4.22 -14.71 -25.26
C SER A 182 4.08 -16.18 -25.66
N ASN A 183 3.50 -16.42 -26.84
CA ASN A 183 3.12 -17.75 -27.35
C ASN A 183 4.31 -18.63 -27.76
N THR A 184 5.52 -18.38 -27.27
CA THR A 184 6.68 -19.24 -27.53
C THR A 184 6.65 -20.45 -26.60
N LYS A 185 5.74 -21.39 -26.86
CA LYS A 185 5.98 -22.79 -26.51
C LYS A 185 7.08 -23.29 -27.44
N THR A 186 8.32 -23.31 -26.97
CA THR A 186 9.26 -24.31 -27.46
C THR A 186 8.79 -25.65 -26.91
N GLU A 187 8.31 -26.51 -27.80
CA GLU A 187 8.11 -27.94 -27.57
C GLU A 187 9.39 -28.62 -27.07
#